data_AF-A0A8C6L0U4-F1
#
_entry.id   AF-A0A8C6L0U4-F1
#
_cell.length_a   1.000
_cell.length_b   1.000
_cell.length_c   1.000
_cell.angle_alpha   90.00
_cell.angle_beta   90.00
_cell.angle_gamma   90.00
#
_symmetry.space_group_name_H-M   'P 1'
#
loop_
_entity.id
_entity.type
_entity.pdbx_description
1 polymer ?
#
loop_
_entity_poly.entity_id
_entity_poly.type
_entity_poly.pdbx_seq_one_letter_code
_entity_poly.pdbx_strand_id
1 'polypeptide(L)'
;MPKNSKAVKRELDDDVTESVRDLLSNEDACDDSFKKASLIVDSPEGEGKECDVEEGGSDGEEEERPAWNSKLQYILAQVGFSVGLGNVWRFPYLCQKNGGGAYLVPYLILLVLIGIPLFFLELAVGQRIRRGSIGVWNYISPRLGGIGFASCVVCFFVALYYNVIISWSLFYFSQSFQQPLPWHECPLVNNKTSTFVVPECEKSSATTYYWYRKALDISDSISEGGGLNWKMTLCLLAAWSMVCLAMIKGIQSSGKVIGICSLCKSRYQRKTVQYSDATAKHHFAESQG
;
A
#
# COMPACT_ATOMS: atom_id res chain seq x y z
N MET A 1 -4.66 1.34 -44.49
CA MET A 1 -3.21 1.41 -44.18
C MET A 1 -3.05 1.68 -42.69
N PRO A 2 -2.57 0.74 -41.87
CA PRO A 2 -2.48 0.94 -40.42
C PRO A 2 -1.22 1.72 -40.08
N LYS A 3 -1.38 2.87 -39.41
CA LYS A 3 -0.26 3.61 -38.81
C LYS A 3 0.29 2.81 -37.63
N ASN A 4 1.61 2.75 -37.57
CA ASN A 4 2.43 1.77 -36.87
C ASN A 4 2.33 1.88 -35.33
N SER A 5 1.77 0.86 -34.67
CA SER A 5 1.65 0.74 -33.20
C SER A 5 3.00 0.86 -32.45
N LYS A 6 4.12 0.61 -33.14
CA LYS A 6 5.47 0.80 -32.58
C LYS A 6 5.88 2.27 -32.43
N ALA A 7 5.33 3.17 -33.23
CA ALA A 7 5.60 4.61 -33.12
C ALA A 7 4.87 5.22 -31.92
N VAL A 8 3.60 4.85 -31.72
CA VAL A 8 2.78 5.29 -30.58
C VAL A 8 3.35 4.82 -29.24
N LYS A 9 3.93 3.62 -29.18
CA LYS A 9 4.58 3.11 -27.97
C LYS A 9 5.88 3.87 -27.63
N ARG A 10 6.65 4.28 -28.65
CA ARG A 10 7.84 5.13 -28.46
C ARG A 10 7.48 6.50 -27.93
N GLU A 11 6.46 7.15 -28.51
CA GLU A 11 6.04 8.48 -28.04
C GLU A 11 5.52 8.45 -26.59
N LEU A 12 4.82 7.38 -26.17
CA LEU A 12 4.37 7.23 -24.78
C LEU A 12 5.53 6.94 -23.81
N ASP A 13 6.56 6.19 -24.24
CA ASP A 13 7.74 5.94 -23.42
C ASP A 13 8.62 7.22 -23.31
N ASP A 14 8.75 8.00 -24.38
CA ASP A 14 9.50 9.26 -24.41
C ASP A 14 8.84 10.34 -23.52
N ASP A 15 7.52 10.49 -23.58
CA ASP A 15 6.74 11.43 -22.76
C ASP A 15 6.80 11.10 -21.26
N VAL A 16 6.89 9.79 -20.92
CA VAL A 16 7.12 9.34 -19.54
C VAL A 16 8.55 9.63 -19.08
N THR A 17 9.52 9.52 -19.98
CA THR A 17 10.93 9.78 -19.65
C THR A 17 11.18 11.27 -19.41
N GLU A 18 10.48 12.13 -20.15
CA GLU A 18 10.46 13.58 -19.95
C GLU A 18 9.77 13.97 -18.65
N SER A 19 8.60 13.39 -18.33
CA SER A 19 7.93 13.61 -17.04
C SER A 19 8.77 13.16 -15.84
N VAL A 20 9.56 12.09 -15.97
CA VAL A 20 10.51 11.66 -14.92
C VAL A 20 11.68 12.63 -14.79
N ARG A 21 12.21 13.14 -15.91
CA ARG A 21 13.26 14.16 -15.89
C ARG A 21 12.76 15.44 -15.23
N ASP A 22 11.53 15.87 -15.51
CA ASP A 22 10.91 17.06 -14.92
C ASP A 22 10.68 16.90 -13.41
N LEU A 23 10.31 15.71 -12.96
CA LEU A 23 10.18 15.40 -11.53
C LEU A 23 11.55 15.43 -10.82
N LEU A 24 12.60 14.92 -11.47
CA LEU A 24 13.97 14.94 -10.92
C LEU A 24 14.58 16.35 -10.94
N SER A 25 14.32 17.17 -11.95
CA SER A 25 14.78 18.57 -11.96
C SER A 25 14.03 19.44 -10.95
N ASN A 26 12.78 19.11 -10.63
CA ASN A 26 12.04 19.73 -9.52
C ASN A 26 12.56 19.25 -8.14
N GLU A 27 13.23 18.09 -8.09
CA GLU A 27 13.88 17.55 -6.89
C GLU A 27 15.08 18.42 -6.48
N ASP A 28 15.91 18.84 -7.44
CA ASP A 28 17.05 19.73 -7.21
C ASP A 28 16.61 21.15 -6.78
N ALA A 29 15.57 21.69 -7.41
CA ALA A 29 15.06 23.03 -7.08
C ALA A 29 14.35 23.10 -5.71
N CYS A 30 13.70 22.01 -5.28
CA CYS A 30 13.03 21.93 -3.99
C CYS A 30 14.03 21.75 -2.83
N ASP A 31 15.16 21.06 -3.06
CA ASP A 31 16.24 20.89 -2.07
C ASP A 31 16.88 22.23 -1.69
N ASP A 32 17.13 23.10 -2.69
CA ASP A 32 17.68 24.44 -2.48
C ASP A 32 16.71 25.37 -1.75
N SER A 33 15.42 25.31 -2.08
CA SER A 33 14.40 26.09 -1.36
C SER A 33 14.20 25.62 0.08
N PHE A 34 14.45 24.34 0.36
CA PHE A 34 14.30 23.75 1.70
C PHE A 34 15.49 24.07 2.60
N LYS A 35 16.73 24.00 2.09
CA LYS A 35 17.93 24.50 2.80
C LYS A 35 17.80 25.98 3.17
N LYS A 36 17.21 26.78 2.27
CA LYS A 36 16.95 28.21 2.52
C LYS A 36 15.86 28.45 3.58
N ALA A 37 14.91 27.52 3.74
CA ALA A 37 13.84 27.62 4.74
C ALA A 37 14.26 27.15 6.14
N SER A 38 15.23 26.22 6.26
CA SER A 38 15.74 25.79 7.57
C SER A 38 16.71 26.78 8.22
N LEU A 39 17.29 27.70 7.44
CA LEU A 39 18.24 28.72 7.91
C LEU A 39 17.58 30.00 8.47
N ILE A 40 16.24 30.13 8.47
CA ILE A 40 15.52 31.36 8.88
C ILE A 40 14.76 31.19 10.22
N VAL A 41 15.17 30.25 11.09
CA VAL A 41 14.67 30.22 12.48
C VAL A 41 15.82 30.64 13.42
N ASP A 42 15.84 31.93 13.71
CA ASP A 42 16.86 32.71 14.42
C ASP A 42 17.29 32.21 15.81
N SER A 43 18.57 32.42 16.13
CA SER A 43 18.97 33.36 17.20
C SER A 43 20.45 33.79 17.11
N PRO A 44 20.81 34.96 17.69
CA PRO A 44 21.66 35.97 17.05
C PRO A 44 23.16 35.88 17.37
N GLU A 45 23.94 36.61 16.58
CA GLU A 45 25.38 36.88 16.76
C GLU A 45 25.71 37.43 18.16
N GLY A 46 26.80 36.92 18.75
CA GLY A 46 27.40 37.44 19.98
C GLY A 46 28.72 36.72 20.31
N GLU A 47 29.79 37.49 20.38
CA GLU A 47 31.19 37.09 20.57
C GLU A 47 31.52 36.30 21.86
N GLY A 48 32.56 35.45 21.72
CA GLY A 48 33.45 34.81 22.70
C GLY A 48 33.18 34.83 24.21
N LYS A 49 33.23 33.64 24.84
CA LYS A 49 34.18 33.34 25.94
C LYS A 49 34.23 31.85 26.28
N GLU A 50 35.45 31.35 26.32
CA GLU A 50 35.90 30.06 26.84
C GLU A 50 35.61 29.97 28.36
N CYS A 51 35.11 28.82 28.83
CA CYS A 51 35.18 28.38 30.22
C CYS A 51 35.13 26.85 30.27
N ASP A 52 36.31 26.24 30.44
CA ASP A 52 36.47 24.85 30.85
C ASP A 52 35.89 24.62 32.25
N VAL A 53 35.01 23.63 32.38
CA VAL A 53 34.85 22.82 33.59
C VAL A 53 34.55 21.40 33.15
N GLU A 54 35.57 20.53 33.19
CA GLU A 54 35.36 19.09 33.22
C GLU A 54 34.90 18.68 34.63
N GLU A 55 33.70 18.09 34.74
CA GLU A 55 33.42 17.13 35.80
C GLU A 55 32.44 16.08 35.27
N GLY A 56 32.84 14.82 35.38
CA GLY A 56 32.28 13.69 34.64
C GLY A 56 30.80 13.37 34.93
N GLY A 57 30.09 13.07 33.85
CA GLY A 57 28.80 12.41 33.87
C GLY A 57 28.61 11.71 32.53
N SER A 58 28.67 10.37 32.55
CA SER A 58 28.27 9.44 31.48
C SER A 58 27.70 10.12 30.23
N ASP A 59 28.50 10.21 29.17
CA ASP A 59 28.03 10.52 27.82
C ASP A 59 27.01 9.45 27.40
N GLY A 60 25.75 9.68 27.77
CA GLY A 60 24.64 9.08 27.07
C GLY A 60 24.63 9.72 25.71
N GLU A 61 25.21 9.04 24.72
CA GLU A 61 24.98 9.36 23.31
C GLU A 61 23.47 9.53 23.12
N GLU A 62 22.99 10.76 23.01
CA GLU A 62 21.62 11.01 22.59
C GLU A 62 21.53 10.48 21.17
N GLU A 63 21.03 9.25 20.99
CA GLU A 63 20.77 8.66 19.68
C GLU A 63 19.90 9.63 18.88
N GLU A 64 20.54 10.38 17.99
CA GLU A 64 19.87 11.38 17.16
C GLU A 64 18.84 10.65 16.31
N ARG A 65 17.58 11.08 16.42
CA ARG A 65 16.49 10.33 15.79
C ARG A 65 16.67 10.26 14.28
N PRO A 66 16.38 9.10 13.67
CA PRO A 66 16.58 8.95 12.24
C PRO A 66 15.64 9.88 11.47
N ALA A 67 16.24 10.80 10.70
CA ALA A 67 15.54 11.72 9.83
C ALA A 67 15.32 11.13 8.42
N TRP A 68 14.36 11.70 7.69
CA TRP A 68 14.16 11.38 6.28
C TRP A 68 15.24 12.04 5.43
N ASN A 69 15.72 11.34 4.40
CA ASN A 69 16.76 11.88 3.52
C ASN A 69 16.24 12.96 2.56
N SER A 70 14.93 13.00 2.29
CA SER A 70 14.28 13.99 1.41
C SER A 70 12.81 14.22 1.78
N LYS A 71 12.31 15.44 1.55
CA LYS A 71 10.90 15.79 1.71
C LYS A 71 9.99 14.99 0.77
N LEU A 72 10.45 14.70 -0.45
CA LEU A 72 9.70 13.84 -1.37
C LEU A 72 9.60 12.41 -0.86
N GLN A 73 10.67 11.87 -0.26
CA GLN A 73 10.65 10.54 0.34
C GLN A 73 9.59 10.45 1.46
N TYR A 74 9.47 11.51 2.26
CA TYR A 74 8.43 11.62 3.28
C TYR A 74 7.02 11.69 2.67
N ILE A 75 6.79 12.55 1.67
CA ILE A 75 5.47 12.67 1.01
C ILE A 75 5.06 11.36 0.33
N LEU A 76 5.99 10.72 -0.39
CA LEU A 76 5.76 9.43 -1.04
C LEU A 76 5.45 8.33 -0.02
N ALA A 77 6.11 8.34 1.14
CA ALA A 77 5.78 7.42 2.23
C ALA A 77 4.35 7.64 2.73
N GLN A 78 3.94 8.89 2.90
CA GLN A 78 2.60 9.22 3.38
C GLN A 78 1.49 8.89 2.37
N VAL A 79 1.73 9.15 1.08
CA VAL A 79 0.83 8.75 -0.01
C VAL A 79 0.75 7.22 -0.13
N GLY A 80 1.89 6.54 -0.04
CA GLY A 80 1.97 5.08 -0.10
C GLY A 80 1.24 4.37 1.06
N PHE A 81 1.21 4.99 2.24
CA PHE A 81 0.43 4.56 3.40
C PHE A 81 -1.07 4.85 3.22
N SER A 82 -1.42 6.01 2.66
CA SER A 82 -2.82 6.42 2.45
C SER A 82 -3.51 5.62 1.33
N VAL A 83 -2.77 5.20 0.30
CA VAL A 83 -3.28 4.37 -0.80
C VAL A 83 -3.12 2.88 -0.46
N GLY A 84 -4.14 2.33 0.18
CA GLY A 84 -4.26 0.92 0.52
C GLY A 84 -4.94 0.07 -0.57
N LEU A 85 -4.84 -1.26 -0.43
CA LEU A 85 -5.56 -2.21 -1.28
C LEU A 85 -7.09 -2.03 -1.21
N GLY A 86 -7.61 -1.48 -0.12
CA GLY A 86 -9.03 -1.14 0.03
C GLY A 86 -9.55 -0.19 -1.06
N ASN A 87 -8.70 0.70 -1.61
CA ASN A 87 -9.12 1.59 -2.70
C ASN A 87 -9.31 0.82 -4.02
N VAL A 88 -8.69 -0.34 -4.20
CA VAL A 88 -8.80 -1.16 -5.42
C VAL A 88 -10.16 -1.88 -5.46
N TRP A 89 -10.57 -2.52 -4.37
CA TRP A 89 -11.76 -3.38 -4.39
C TRP A 89 -12.90 -2.90 -3.50
N ARG A 90 -12.62 -2.28 -2.35
CA ARG A 90 -13.66 -1.96 -1.36
C ARG A 90 -14.38 -0.68 -1.76
N PHE A 91 -13.64 0.33 -2.21
CA PHE A 91 -14.24 1.57 -2.66
C PHE A 91 -15.20 1.36 -3.86
N PRO A 92 -14.81 0.66 -4.95
CA PRO A 92 -15.74 0.39 -6.05
C PRO A 92 -16.94 -0.46 -5.61
N TYR A 93 -16.71 -1.46 -4.76
CA TYR A 93 -17.80 -2.31 -4.25
C TYR A 93 -18.84 -1.51 -3.44
N LEU A 94 -18.40 -0.64 -2.52
CA LEU A 94 -19.31 0.21 -1.75
C LEU A 94 -20.02 1.23 -2.63
N CYS A 95 -19.29 1.83 -3.58
CA CYS A 95 -19.84 2.77 -4.54
C CYS A 95 -20.99 2.12 -5.32
N GLN A 96 -20.75 0.95 -5.91
CA GLN A 96 -21.77 0.21 -6.67
C GLN A 96 -22.98 -0.17 -5.82
N LYS A 97 -22.76 -0.64 -4.59
CA LYS A 97 -23.85 -1.07 -3.69
C LYS A 97 -24.72 0.10 -3.21
N ASN A 98 -24.15 1.29 -3.05
CA ASN A 98 -24.79 2.45 -2.42
C ASN A 98 -25.26 3.51 -3.45
N GLY A 99 -25.64 3.10 -4.66
CA GLY A 99 -26.18 4.01 -5.68
C GLY A 99 -25.15 4.53 -6.68
N GLY A 100 -24.04 3.81 -6.88
CA GLY A 100 -23.01 4.13 -7.86
C GLY A 100 -22.43 5.53 -7.65
N GLY A 101 -22.42 6.33 -8.71
CA GLY A 101 -21.88 7.70 -8.68
C GLY A 101 -22.51 8.62 -7.62
N ALA A 102 -23.76 8.39 -7.20
CA ALA A 102 -24.39 9.19 -6.16
C ALA A 102 -23.71 9.07 -4.79
N TYR A 103 -23.07 7.92 -4.50
CA TYR A 103 -22.28 7.70 -3.28
C TYR A 103 -21.07 8.63 -3.17
N LEU A 104 -20.57 9.17 -4.31
CA LEU A 104 -19.42 10.08 -4.30
C LEU A 104 -19.73 11.41 -3.61
N VAL A 105 -20.97 11.89 -3.66
CA VAL A 105 -21.36 13.16 -3.04
C VAL A 105 -21.16 13.15 -1.52
N PRO A 106 -21.79 12.24 -0.73
CA PRO A 106 -21.55 12.16 0.70
C PRO A 106 -20.11 11.75 1.03
N TYR A 107 -19.47 10.93 0.19
CA TYR A 107 -18.06 10.56 0.36
C TYR A 107 -17.13 11.77 0.33
N LEU A 108 -17.27 12.66 -0.66
CA LEU A 108 -16.45 13.87 -0.79
C LEU A 108 -16.73 14.87 0.32
N ILE A 109 -18.00 15.03 0.74
CA ILE A 109 -18.35 15.90 1.87
C ILE A 109 -17.68 15.42 3.17
N LEU A 110 -17.79 14.13 3.49
CA LEU A 110 -17.14 13.58 4.69
C LEU A 110 -15.60 13.60 4.59
N LEU A 111 -15.05 13.43 3.38
CA LEU A 111 -13.60 13.56 3.16
C LEU A 111 -13.11 14.97 3.50
N VAL A 112 -13.81 16.01 3.03
CA VAL A 112 -13.41 17.40 3.28
C VAL A 112 -13.66 17.83 4.73
N LEU A 113 -14.80 17.43 5.32
CA LEU A 113 -15.18 17.87 6.67
C LEU A 113 -14.48 17.09 7.79
N ILE A 114 -14.20 15.80 7.59
CA ILE A 114 -13.67 14.92 8.63
C ILE A 114 -12.30 14.38 8.24
N GLY A 115 -12.14 13.88 7.01
CA GLY A 115 -10.90 13.25 6.55
C GLY A 115 -9.70 14.18 6.56
N ILE A 116 -9.78 15.30 5.82
CA ILE A 116 -8.67 16.27 5.69
C ILE A 116 -8.30 16.89 7.05
N PRO A 117 -9.24 17.38 7.88
CA PRO A 117 -8.90 17.97 9.17
C PRO A 117 -8.24 16.99 10.14
N LEU A 118 -8.75 15.74 10.24
CA LEU A 118 -8.14 14.72 11.10
C LEU A 118 -6.74 14.33 10.63
N PHE A 119 -6.55 14.17 9.32
CA PHE A 119 -5.24 13.87 8.76
C PHE A 119 -4.24 15.00 9.02
N PHE A 120 -4.65 16.25 8.83
CA PHE A 120 -3.80 17.41 9.11
C PHE A 120 -3.45 17.52 10.60
N LEU A 121 -4.42 17.29 11.50
CA LEU A 121 -4.19 17.31 12.94
C LEU A 121 -3.15 16.25 13.35
N GLU A 122 -3.29 15.02 12.87
CA GLU A 122 -2.37 13.92 13.17
C GLU A 122 -0.93 14.26 12.73
N LEU A 123 -0.78 14.81 11.52
CA LEU A 123 0.53 15.24 11.01
C LEU A 123 1.11 16.39 11.86
N ALA A 124 0.32 17.42 12.16
CA ALA A 124 0.76 18.58 12.93
C ALA A 124 1.18 18.18 14.36
N VAL A 125 0.41 17.34 15.04
CA VAL A 125 0.72 16.82 16.38
C VAL A 125 1.98 15.97 16.36
N GLY A 126 2.12 15.08 15.36
CA GLY A 126 3.31 14.23 15.19
C GLY A 126 4.59 15.05 14.99
N GLN A 127 4.54 16.10 14.17
CA GLN A 127 5.68 17.00 13.91
C GLN A 127 6.03 17.89 15.11
N ARG A 128 5.02 18.35 15.88
CA ARG A 128 5.23 19.22 17.04
C ARG A 128 5.79 18.47 18.25
N ILE A 129 5.21 17.34 18.61
CA ILE A 129 5.58 16.62 19.84
C ILE A 129 6.78 15.70 19.60
N ARG A 130 7.01 15.27 18.35
CA ARG A 130 8.10 14.37 17.95
C ARG A 130 8.18 13.20 18.93
N ARG A 131 7.12 12.41 19.09
CA ARG A 131 7.13 11.16 19.89
C ARG A 131 6.32 10.10 19.15
N GLY A 132 6.53 8.83 19.48
CA GLY A 132 5.66 7.76 18.99
C GLY A 132 4.24 7.88 19.53
N SER A 133 3.28 7.16 18.94
CA SER A 133 1.84 7.26 19.26
C SER A 133 1.56 7.19 20.78
N ILE A 134 2.12 6.20 21.50
CA ILE A 134 1.97 6.08 22.96
C ILE A 134 2.54 7.30 23.70
N GLY A 135 3.72 7.78 23.29
CA GLY A 135 4.40 8.90 23.91
C GLY A 135 3.70 10.24 23.68
N VAL A 136 3.00 10.41 22.55
CA VAL A 136 2.20 11.61 22.23
C VAL A 136 1.00 11.71 23.18
N TRP A 137 0.21 10.64 23.31
CA TRP A 137 -0.97 10.65 24.17
C TRP A 137 -0.61 10.81 25.64
N ASN A 138 0.47 10.18 26.10
CA ASN A 138 0.96 10.34 27.46
C ASN A 138 1.49 11.76 27.74
N TYR A 139 2.06 12.44 26.73
CA TYR A 139 2.51 13.83 26.86
C TYR A 139 1.34 14.82 26.96
N ILE A 140 0.26 14.61 26.21
CA ILE A 140 -0.94 15.46 26.27
C ILE A 140 -1.67 15.27 27.61
N SER A 141 -1.92 14.02 27.99
CA SER A 141 -2.51 13.70 29.28
C SER A 141 -2.20 12.25 29.67
N PRO A 142 -1.68 12.00 30.89
CA PRO A 142 -1.37 10.64 31.32
C PRO A 142 -2.61 9.72 31.40
N ARG A 143 -3.82 10.29 31.53
CA ARG A 143 -5.08 9.52 31.49
C ARG A 143 -5.45 9.03 30.08
N LEU A 144 -4.96 9.70 29.04
CA LEU A 144 -5.24 9.36 27.64
C LEU A 144 -4.23 8.37 27.05
N GLY A 145 -3.24 7.92 27.83
CA GLY A 145 -2.22 6.95 27.36
C GLY A 145 -2.81 5.66 26.78
N GLY A 146 -4.01 5.25 27.23
CA GLY A 146 -4.74 4.10 26.68
C GLY A 146 -5.07 4.21 25.19
N ILE A 147 -5.20 5.42 24.64
CA ILE A 147 -5.46 5.64 23.20
C ILE A 147 -4.26 5.17 22.36
N GLY A 148 -3.04 5.47 22.81
CA GLY A 148 -1.83 5.01 22.13
C GLY A 148 -1.69 3.49 22.16
N PHE A 149 -2.01 2.86 23.30
CA PHE A 149 -2.01 1.40 23.41
C PHE A 149 -3.07 0.75 22.52
N ALA A 150 -4.29 1.30 22.50
CA ALA A 150 -5.36 0.82 21.62
C ALA A 150 -4.96 0.94 20.13
N SER A 151 -4.30 2.03 19.74
CA SER A 151 -3.76 2.20 18.39
C SER A 151 -2.75 1.10 18.04
N CYS A 152 -1.84 0.73 18.95
CA CYS A 152 -0.91 -0.37 18.73
C CYS A 152 -1.62 -1.73 18.55
N VAL A 153 -2.64 -2.01 19.37
CA VAL A 153 -3.44 -3.25 19.26
C VAL A 153 -4.18 -3.31 17.91
N VAL A 154 -4.79 -2.21 17.48
CA VAL A 154 -5.44 -2.12 16.16
C VAL A 154 -4.43 -2.35 15.03
N CYS A 155 -3.27 -1.69 15.09
CA CYS A 155 -2.19 -1.89 14.11
C CYS A 155 -1.71 -3.35 14.06
N PHE A 156 -1.65 -4.04 15.20
CA PHE A 156 -1.30 -5.46 15.26
C PHE A 156 -2.34 -6.33 14.53
N PHE A 157 -3.63 -6.19 14.82
CA PHE A 157 -4.68 -6.94 14.12
C PHE A 157 -4.71 -6.63 12.62
N VAL A 158 -4.51 -5.36 12.25
CA VAL A 158 -4.40 -4.94 10.85
C VAL A 158 -3.23 -5.63 10.17
N ALA A 159 -2.06 -5.67 10.81
CA ALA A 159 -0.89 -6.36 10.27
C ALA A 159 -1.14 -7.86 10.08
N LEU A 160 -1.85 -8.53 11.00
CA LEU A 160 -2.15 -9.96 10.89
C LEU A 160 -2.94 -10.28 9.60
N TYR A 161 -4.08 -9.63 9.37
CA TYR A 161 -4.92 -9.98 8.21
C TYR A 161 -4.36 -9.44 6.89
N TYR A 162 -3.69 -8.28 6.88
CA TYR A 162 -3.09 -7.76 5.65
C TYR A 162 -1.95 -8.66 5.15
N ASN A 163 -1.16 -9.24 6.06
CA ASN A 163 -0.12 -10.21 5.67
C ASN A 163 -0.72 -11.47 5.03
N VAL A 164 -1.93 -11.88 5.43
CA VAL A 164 -2.64 -12.99 4.76
C VAL A 164 -3.00 -12.62 3.31
N ILE A 165 -3.44 -11.39 3.05
CA ILE A 165 -3.74 -10.94 1.68
C ILE A 165 -2.47 -10.86 0.83
N ILE A 166 -1.35 -10.39 1.41
CA ILE A 166 -0.05 -10.39 0.73
C ILE A 166 0.36 -11.83 0.39
N SER A 167 0.16 -12.78 1.31
CA SER A 167 0.40 -14.21 1.06
C SER A 167 -0.40 -14.73 -0.14
N TRP A 168 -1.70 -14.44 -0.21
CA TRP A 168 -2.53 -14.81 -1.37
C TRP A 168 -1.99 -14.21 -2.67
N SER A 169 -1.53 -12.96 -2.63
CA SER A 169 -0.95 -12.29 -3.79
C SER A 169 0.36 -12.95 -4.24
N LEU A 170 1.23 -13.33 -3.29
CA LEU A 170 2.47 -14.06 -3.58
C LEU A 170 2.19 -15.46 -4.14
N PHE A 171 1.17 -16.14 -3.62
CA PHE A 171 0.72 -17.43 -4.14
C PHE A 171 0.32 -17.29 -5.61
N TYR A 172 -0.61 -16.38 -5.95
CA TYR A 172 -1.02 -16.16 -7.35
C TYR A 172 0.13 -15.66 -8.24
N PHE A 173 1.03 -14.84 -7.72
CA PHE A 173 2.22 -14.40 -8.43
C PHE A 173 3.10 -15.59 -8.83
N SER A 174 3.34 -16.53 -7.90
CA SER A 174 4.12 -17.74 -8.19
C SER A 174 3.45 -18.65 -9.24
N GLN A 175 2.12 -18.74 -9.23
CA GLN A 175 1.38 -19.57 -10.19
C GLN A 175 1.27 -18.92 -11.58
N SER A 176 1.54 -17.62 -11.70
CA SER A 176 1.47 -16.88 -12.97
C SER A 176 2.63 -17.20 -13.93
N PHE A 177 3.68 -17.89 -13.47
CA PHE A 177 4.80 -18.30 -14.31
C PHE A 177 4.51 -19.55 -15.17
N GLN A 178 3.31 -20.15 -15.05
CA GLN A 178 2.92 -21.34 -15.80
C GLN A 178 2.04 -20.98 -17.00
N GLN A 179 2.26 -21.64 -18.13
CA GLN A 179 1.36 -21.62 -19.30
C GLN A 179 0.92 -23.05 -19.62
N PRO A 180 -0.40 -23.36 -19.68
CA PRO A 180 -1.56 -22.48 -19.45
C PRO A 180 -1.73 -22.09 -17.97
N LEU A 181 -2.50 -21.02 -17.69
CA LEU A 181 -2.76 -20.60 -16.31
C LEU A 181 -3.64 -21.63 -15.57
N PRO A 182 -3.37 -21.93 -14.29
CA PRO A 182 -4.09 -22.96 -13.54
C PRO A 182 -5.60 -22.71 -13.34
N TRP A 183 -6.05 -21.47 -13.49
CA TRP A 183 -7.46 -21.05 -13.36
C TRP A 183 -8.11 -20.70 -14.72
N HIS A 184 -7.46 -21.06 -15.83
CA HIS A 184 -7.99 -20.84 -17.18
C HIS A 184 -9.18 -21.75 -17.50
N GLU A 185 -9.09 -23.03 -17.14
CA GLU A 185 -10.07 -24.06 -17.50
C GLU A 185 -10.50 -24.91 -16.30
N CYS A 186 -11.71 -25.44 -16.37
CA CYS A 186 -12.20 -26.40 -15.38
C CYS A 186 -11.48 -27.75 -15.54
N PRO A 187 -11.04 -28.38 -14.43
CA PRO A 187 -10.38 -29.67 -14.51
C PRO A 187 -11.37 -30.76 -14.97
N LEU A 188 -10.86 -31.69 -15.78
CA LEU A 188 -11.58 -32.88 -16.21
C LEU A 188 -11.28 -34.04 -15.27
N VAL A 189 -12.32 -34.75 -14.83
CA VAL A 189 -12.20 -35.98 -14.04
C VAL A 189 -12.39 -37.17 -14.97
N ASN A 190 -11.38 -38.04 -15.03
CA ASN A 190 -11.43 -39.28 -15.79
C ASN A 190 -11.92 -40.41 -14.89
N ASN A 191 -13.15 -40.86 -15.11
CA ASN A 191 -13.60 -42.16 -14.61
C ASN A 191 -13.41 -43.19 -15.73
N LYS A 192 -13.17 -44.47 -15.41
CA LYS A 192 -12.68 -45.51 -16.36
C LYS A 192 -13.49 -45.65 -17.68
N THR A 193 -14.71 -45.12 -17.73
CA THR A 193 -15.64 -45.15 -18.87
C THR A 193 -16.07 -43.78 -19.41
N SER A 194 -15.74 -42.67 -18.75
CA SER A 194 -16.12 -41.31 -19.20
C SER A 194 -15.25 -40.21 -18.57
N THR A 195 -14.90 -39.22 -19.38
CA THR A 195 -14.29 -37.97 -18.95
C THR A 195 -15.39 -36.93 -18.80
N PHE A 196 -15.57 -36.38 -17.59
CA PHE A 196 -16.56 -35.34 -17.33
C PHE A 196 -15.92 -34.15 -16.59
N VAL A 197 -16.50 -32.97 -16.80
CA VAL A 197 -16.08 -31.73 -16.12
C VAL A 197 -16.54 -31.78 -14.67
N VAL A 198 -15.74 -31.28 -13.73
CA VAL A 198 -16.17 -31.20 -12.32
C VAL A 198 -17.46 -30.38 -12.22
N PRO A 199 -18.57 -30.96 -11.70
CA PRO A 199 -19.88 -30.29 -11.71
C PRO A 199 -19.91 -29.03 -10.84
N GLU A 200 -19.06 -28.97 -9.82
CA GLU A 200 -18.89 -27.77 -8.99
C GLU A 200 -18.23 -26.61 -9.75
N CYS A 201 -17.31 -26.93 -10.68
CA CYS A 201 -16.63 -25.94 -11.51
C CYS A 201 -17.56 -25.41 -12.61
N GLU A 202 -18.36 -26.30 -13.21
CA GLU A 202 -19.35 -25.96 -14.22
C GLU A 202 -20.47 -25.05 -13.67
N LYS A 203 -20.94 -25.31 -12.45
CA LYS A 203 -21.95 -24.45 -11.79
C LYS A 203 -21.41 -23.08 -11.38
N SER A 204 -20.09 -22.93 -11.26
CA SER A 204 -19.45 -21.69 -10.81
C SER A 204 -18.61 -21.09 -11.94
N SER A 205 -17.29 -21.07 -11.78
CA SER A 205 -16.34 -20.70 -12.84
C SER A 205 -15.00 -21.34 -12.54
N ALA A 206 -14.13 -21.50 -13.56
CA ALA A 206 -12.78 -22.03 -13.38
C ALA A 206 -11.97 -21.26 -12.32
N THR A 207 -12.10 -19.93 -12.30
CA THR A 207 -11.40 -19.07 -11.33
C THR A 207 -11.97 -19.19 -9.91
N THR A 208 -13.30 -19.21 -9.78
CA THR A 208 -13.95 -19.40 -8.48
C THR A 208 -13.63 -20.78 -7.89
N TYR A 209 -13.71 -21.82 -8.71
CA TYR A 209 -13.35 -23.18 -8.31
C TYR A 209 -11.88 -23.26 -7.87
N TYR A 210 -10.97 -22.67 -8.64
CA TYR A 210 -9.55 -22.64 -8.28
C TYR A 210 -9.31 -21.94 -6.93
N TRP A 211 -9.94 -20.79 -6.70
CA TRP A 211 -9.80 -20.06 -5.43
C TRP A 211 -10.28 -20.89 -4.24
N TYR A 212 -11.51 -21.41 -4.28
CA TYR A 212 -12.10 -22.08 -3.11
C TYR A 212 -11.57 -23.51 -2.90
N ARG A 213 -11.36 -24.30 -3.97
CA ARG A 213 -10.99 -25.72 -3.87
C ARG A 213 -9.50 -26.01 -4.05
N LYS A 214 -8.74 -25.15 -4.74
CA LYS A 214 -7.30 -25.40 -4.99
C LYS A 214 -6.39 -24.48 -4.18
N ALA A 215 -6.72 -23.20 -4.09
CA ALA A 215 -5.91 -22.22 -3.38
C ALA A 215 -6.19 -22.25 -1.87
N LEU A 216 -7.45 -22.04 -1.46
CA LEU A 216 -7.82 -22.01 -0.04
C LEU A 216 -7.99 -23.42 0.54
N ASP A 217 -8.62 -24.32 -0.21
CA ASP A 217 -9.10 -25.61 0.29
C ASP A 217 -10.07 -25.43 1.46
N ILE A 218 -11.19 -24.74 1.18
CA ILE A 218 -12.17 -24.34 2.19
C ILE A 218 -13.02 -25.54 2.66
N SER A 219 -13.26 -25.62 3.97
CA SER A 219 -14.23 -26.56 4.57
C SER A 219 -15.67 -26.07 4.39
N ASP A 220 -16.63 -26.98 4.52
CA ASP A 220 -18.05 -26.66 4.31
C ASP A 220 -18.64 -25.86 5.49
N SER A 221 -18.01 -25.89 6.67
CA SER A 221 -18.43 -25.14 7.85
C SER A 221 -17.28 -24.56 8.67
N ILE A 222 -17.53 -23.45 9.38
CA ILE A 222 -16.54 -22.78 10.24
C ILE A 222 -16.20 -23.64 11.47
N SER A 223 -17.12 -24.50 11.91
CA SER A 223 -16.93 -25.43 13.03
C SER A 223 -15.99 -26.59 12.71
N GLU A 224 -15.86 -26.94 11.42
CA GLU A 224 -14.96 -27.97 10.96
C GLU A 224 -13.65 -27.32 10.52
N GLY A 225 -12.68 -27.31 11.45
CA GLY A 225 -11.32 -26.90 11.14
C GLY A 225 -10.69 -27.91 10.17
N GLY A 226 -10.55 -27.51 8.90
CA GLY A 226 -9.77 -28.27 7.93
C GLY A 226 -8.30 -28.39 8.34
N GLY A 227 -7.55 -29.21 7.60
CA GLY A 227 -6.10 -29.32 7.75
C GLY A 227 -5.36 -28.03 7.40
N LEU A 228 -4.09 -27.95 7.79
CA LEU A 228 -3.25 -26.80 7.45
C LEU A 228 -2.79 -26.88 5.99
N ASN A 229 -3.23 -25.92 5.17
CA ASN A 229 -2.83 -25.83 3.77
C ASN A 229 -1.38 -25.33 3.65
N TRP A 230 -0.45 -26.29 3.52
CA TRP A 230 1.00 -26.02 3.53
C TRP A 230 1.45 -25.01 2.48
N LYS A 231 0.81 -24.98 1.31
CA LYS A 231 1.14 -24.01 0.24
C LYS A 231 0.86 -22.58 0.70
N MET A 232 -0.28 -22.37 1.35
CA MET A 232 -0.67 -21.05 1.84
C MET A 232 0.15 -20.63 3.06
N THR A 233 0.49 -21.57 3.94
CA THR A 233 1.36 -21.31 5.09
C THR A 233 2.77 -20.94 4.67
N LEU A 234 3.33 -21.59 3.64
CA LEU A 234 4.65 -21.22 3.10
C LEU A 234 4.64 -19.81 2.51
N CYS A 235 3.61 -19.45 1.74
CA CYS A 235 3.45 -18.09 1.22
C CYS A 235 3.27 -17.05 2.35
N LEU A 236 2.63 -17.44 3.46
CA LEU A 236 2.46 -16.57 4.62
C LEU A 236 3.80 -16.33 5.34
N LEU A 237 4.60 -17.38 5.51
CA LEU A 237 5.95 -17.26 6.05
C LEU A 237 6.83 -16.37 5.17
N ALA A 238 6.73 -16.51 3.85
CA ALA A 238 7.43 -15.65 2.89
C ALA A 238 6.99 -14.19 2.98
N ALA A 239 5.67 -13.92 3.10
CA ALA A 239 5.14 -12.58 3.27
C ALA A 239 5.69 -11.91 4.56
N TRP A 240 5.64 -12.61 5.69
CA TRP A 240 6.22 -12.12 6.94
C TRP A 240 7.72 -11.88 6.83
N SER A 241 8.45 -12.79 6.19
CA SER A 241 9.89 -12.63 5.97
C SER A 241 10.19 -11.39 5.12
N MET A 242 9.44 -11.16 4.05
CA MET A 242 9.57 -9.96 3.21
C MET A 242 9.31 -8.68 4.01
N VAL A 243 8.27 -8.66 4.84
CA VAL A 243 7.97 -7.49 5.70
C VAL A 243 9.07 -7.28 6.73
N CYS A 244 9.54 -8.34 7.41
CA CYS A 244 10.65 -8.26 8.34
C CYS A 244 11.90 -7.70 7.66
N LEU A 245 12.30 -8.23 6.51
CA LEU A 245 13.44 -7.76 5.73
C LEU A 245 13.32 -6.29 5.33
N ALA A 246 12.12 -5.83 4.95
CA ALA A 246 11.86 -4.43 4.62
C ALA A 246 11.96 -3.48 5.83
N MET A 247 11.84 -4.01 7.05
CA MET A 247 11.84 -3.26 8.31
C MET A 247 13.16 -3.32 9.09
N ILE A 248 14.06 -4.28 8.82
CA ILE A 248 15.32 -4.49 9.57
C ILE A 248 16.18 -3.22 9.70
N LYS A 249 16.22 -2.38 8.66
CA LYS A 249 17.01 -1.13 8.64
C LYS A 249 16.21 0.13 8.98
N GLY A 250 14.98 -0.04 9.48
CA GLY A 250 14.09 1.06 9.85
C GLY A 250 13.79 2.04 8.71
N ILE A 251 13.57 3.30 9.06
CA ILE A 251 13.05 4.35 8.19
C ILE A 251 13.95 4.67 6.97
N GLN A 252 15.27 4.51 7.14
CA GLN A 252 16.30 4.74 6.11
C GLN A 252 16.21 3.75 4.94
N SER A 253 15.88 2.48 5.22
CA SER A 253 15.67 1.45 4.19
C SER A 253 14.24 1.44 3.69
N SER A 254 13.26 1.57 4.60
CA SER A 254 11.85 1.58 4.23
C SER A 254 11.52 2.73 3.28
N GLY A 255 12.12 3.92 3.44
CA GLY A 255 11.87 5.03 2.53
C GLY A 255 12.24 4.75 1.06
N LYS A 256 13.32 3.99 0.80
CA LYS A 256 13.72 3.61 -0.57
C LYS A 256 12.76 2.58 -1.16
N VAL A 257 12.39 1.58 -0.36
CA VAL A 257 11.42 0.53 -0.75
C VAL A 257 10.03 1.12 -1.00
N ILE A 258 9.60 2.07 -0.16
CA ILE A 258 8.28 2.71 -0.27
C ILE A 258 8.19 3.59 -1.51
N GLY A 259 9.27 4.28 -1.91
CA GLY A 259 9.30 5.01 -3.18
C GLY A 259 9.01 4.09 -4.37
N ILE A 260 9.71 2.95 -4.44
CA ILE A 260 9.53 1.95 -5.51
C ILE A 260 8.11 1.33 -5.46
N CYS A 261 7.63 0.94 -4.27
CA CYS A 261 6.30 0.38 -4.09
C CYS A 261 5.19 1.38 -4.45
N SER A 262 5.34 2.65 -4.12
CA SER A 262 4.34 3.69 -4.40
C SER A 262 4.26 4.01 -5.89
N LEU A 263 5.40 4.04 -6.59
CA LEU A 263 5.44 4.15 -8.05
C LEU A 263 4.79 2.93 -8.73
N CYS A 264 5.08 1.73 -8.24
CA CYS A 264 4.47 0.49 -8.75
C CYS A 264 2.95 0.48 -8.52
N LYS A 265 2.49 0.87 -7.33
CA LYS A 265 1.06 1.01 -7.00
C LYS A 265 0.37 2.05 -7.90
N SER A 266 0.99 3.21 -8.12
CA SER A 266 0.43 4.26 -9.00
C SER A 266 0.27 3.75 -10.44
N ARG A 267 1.25 3.00 -10.96
CA ARG A 267 1.15 2.35 -12.28
C ARG A 267 0.08 1.26 -12.32
N TYR A 268 -0.07 0.46 -11.26
CA TYR A 268 -1.10 -0.57 -11.17
C TYR A 268 -2.51 0.06 -11.16
N GLN A 269 -2.72 1.08 -10.33
CA GLN A 269 -4.00 1.81 -10.26
C GLN A 269 -4.37 2.48 -11.59
N ARG A 270 -3.39 3.05 -12.30
CA ARG A 270 -3.62 3.62 -13.63
C ARG A 270 -4.08 2.54 -14.63
N LYS A 271 -3.46 1.35 -14.58
CA LYS A 271 -3.85 0.22 -15.44
C LYS A 271 -5.21 -0.36 -15.08
N THR A 272 -5.57 -0.47 -13.79
CA THR A 272 -6.90 -0.96 -13.38
C THR A 272 -8.00 0.02 -13.77
N VAL A 273 -7.78 1.34 -13.66
CA VAL A 273 -8.72 2.35 -14.15
C VAL A 273 -8.90 2.24 -15.67
N GLN A 274 -7.81 2.10 -16.43
CA GLN A 274 -7.89 1.89 -17.88
C GLN A 274 -8.64 0.60 -18.27
N TYR A 275 -8.42 -0.48 -17.53
CA TYR A 275 -9.11 -1.76 -17.77
C TYR A 275 -10.61 -1.67 -17.42
N SER A 276 -10.95 -0.97 -16.34
CA SER A 276 -12.34 -0.72 -15.94
C SER A 276 -13.08 0.11 -16.98
N ASP A 277 -12.45 1.15 -17.53
CA ASP A 277 -13.01 1.98 -18.60
C ASP A 277 -13.23 1.20 -19.91
N ALA A 278 -12.30 0.31 -20.25
CA ALA A 278 -12.43 -0.55 -21.44
C ALA A 278 -13.62 -1.51 -21.32
N THR A 279 -13.82 -2.10 -20.13
CA THR A 279 -14.92 -3.03 -19.84
C THR A 279 -16.27 -2.32 -19.82
N ALA A 280 -16.33 -1.10 -19.24
CA ALA A 280 -17.55 -0.28 -19.23
C ALA A 280 -17.99 0.14 -20.65
N LYS A 281 -17.03 0.50 -21.51
CA LYS A 281 -17.31 0.81 -22.93
C LYS A 281 -17.83 -0.40 -23.71
N HIS A 282 -17.32 -1.60 -23.41
CA HIS A 282 -17.77 -2.84 -24.05
C HIS A 282 -19.22 -3.18 -23.70
N HIS A 283 -19.60 -3.08 -22.42
CA HIS A 283 -20.98 -3.30 -21.99
C HIS A 283 -21.95 -2.22 -22.49
N PHE A 284 -21.50 -0.96 -22.62
CA PHE A 284 -22.33 0.10 -23.19
C PHE A 284 -22.57 -0.12 -24.70
N ALA A 285 -21.60 -0.69 -25.42
CA ALA A 285 -21.73 -1.05 -26.83
C ALA A 285 -22.68 -2.23 -27.05
N GLU A 286 -22.65 -3.26 -26.19
CA GLU A 286 -23.63 -4.36 -26.22
C GLU A 286 -25.05 -3.94 -25.81
N SER A 287 -25.20 -2.88 -25.01
CA SER A 287 -26.51 -2.39 -24.60
C SER A 287 -27.23 -1.58 -25.69
N GLN A 288 -26.53 -1.15 -26.74
CA GLN A 288 -27.08 -0.34 -27.83
C GLN A 288 -27.20 -1.07 -29.18
N GLY A 289 -26.92 -2.39 -29.20
CA GLY A 289 -27.13 -3.27 -30.35
C GLY A 289 -28.27 -4.25 -30.09
#